data_AF-A0A485M8K2-F1
#
_entry.id   AF-A0A485M8K2-F1
#
_cell.length_a   1.000
_cell.length_b   1.000
_cell.length_c   1.000
_cell.angle_alpha   90.00
_cell.angle_beta   90.00
_cell.angle_gamma   90.00
#
_symmetry.space_group_name_H-M   'P 1'
#
loop_
_entity.id
_entity.type
_entity.pdbx_description
1 polymer ?
#
loop_
_entity_poly.entity_id
_entity_poly.type
_entity_poly.pdbx_seq_one_letter_code
_entity_poly.pdbx_strand_id
1 'polypeptide(L)' 'MLNAPDLQALLKNVVVACIGPVTAGTARELGLKVDVVAEEYTIEGLVRSLLGYYGLQTV' A
#
# COMPACT_ATOMS: atom_id res chain seq x y z
N MET A 1 -3.45 -7.05 -22.35
CA MET A 1 -2.61 -7.21 -21.14
C MET A 1 -1.70 -6.01 -21.09
N LEU A 2 -1.47 -5.40 -19.93
CA LEU A 2 -0.33 -4.49 -19.80
C LEU A 2 0.89 -5.33 -20.20
N ASN A 3 1.49 -5.08 -21.37
CA ASN A 3 2.84 -5.58 -21.63
C ASN A 3 3.62 -5.13 -20.41
N ALA A 4 4.19 -6.03 -19.62
CA ALA A 4 4.82 -5.63 -18.37
C ALA A 4 6.14 -4.93 -18.70
N PRO A 5 6.24 -3.59 -18.76
CA PRO A 5 7.51 -2.99 -18.40
C PRO A 5 7.81 -3.43 -16.97
N ASP A 6 9.08 -3.35 -16.59
CA ASP A 6 9.53 -3.63 -15.23
C ASP A 6 8.55 -3.05 -14.19
N LEU A 7 7.81 -3.93 -13.51
CA LEU A 7 6.78 -3.57 -12.53
C LEU A 7 7.36 -2.63 -11.47
N GLN A 8 8.64 -2.83 -11.13
CA GLN A 8 9.35 -1.96 -10.19
C GLN A 8 9.56 -0.56 -10.77
N ALA A 9 9.85 -0.44 -12.06
CA ALA A 9 9.99 0.86 -12.72
C ALA A 9 8.67 1.64 -12.70
N LEU A 10 7.53 0.97 -12.94
CA LEU A 10 6.21 1.60 -12.87
C LEU A 10 5.83 2.04 -11.47
N LEU A 11 6.20 1.26 -10.46
CA LEU A 11 5.82 1.49 -9.07
C LEU A 11 6.83 2.33 -8.28
N LYS A 12 7.93 2.78 -8.89
CA LYS A 12 9.04 3.48 -8.22
C LYS A 12 8.60 4.62 -7.29
N ASN A 13 7.55 5.35 -7.65
CA ASN A 13 7.03 6.49 -6.89
C ASN A 13 5.57 6.28 -6.44
N VAL A 14 5.11 5.03 -6.41
CA VAL A 14 3.75 4.68 -5.99
C VAL A 14 3.84 4.15 -4.56
N VAL A 15 3.04 4.74 -3.66
CA VAL A 15 2.86 4.22 -2.31
C VAL A 15 1.85 3.09 -2.36
N VAL A 16 2.27 1.90 -1.93
CA VAL A 16 1.41 0.71 -1.91
C VAL A 16 0.86 0.52 -0.50
N ALA A 17 -0.47 0.60 -0.38
CA ALA A 17 -1.19 0.38 0.86
C ALA A 17 -2.04 -0.89 0.78
N CYS A 18 -2.06 -1.66 1.88
CA CYS A 18 -2.85 -2.88 2.01
C CYS A 18 -3.87 -2.75 3.14
N ILE A 19 -5.09 -3.24 2.91
CA ILE A 19 -6.20 -3.18 3.87
C ILE A 19 -5.97 -4.04 5.13
N GLY A 20 -5.03 -4.99 5.08
CA GLY A 20 -4.72 -5.85 6.22
C GLY A 20 -3.50 -6.75 5.99
N PRO A 21 -3.10 -7.51 7.01
CA PRO A 21 -1.84 -8.26 7.04
C PRO A 21 -1.81 -9.42 6.02
N VAL A 22 -2.94 -10.05 5.74
CA VAL A 22 -3.02 -11.15 4.76
C VAL A 22 -2.71 -10.63 3.35
N THR A 23 -3.39 -9.56 2.92
CA THR A 23 -3.13 -8.93 1.61
C THR A 23 -1.69 -8.43 1.51
N ALA A 24 -1.16 -7.85 2.59
CA ALA A 24 0.23 -7.40 2.63
C ALA A 24 1.23 -8.56 2.50
N GLY A 25 0.94 -9.72 3.09
CA GLY A 25 1.73 -10.94 2.93
C GLY A 25 1.79 -11.39 1.47
N THR A 26 0.62 -11.59 0.85
CA THR A 26 0.53 -11.98 -0.56
C THR A 26 1.17 -10.97 -1.51
N ALA A 27 0.98 -9.68 -1.28
CA ALA A 27 1.61 -8.63 -2.09
C ALA A 27 3.15 -8.72 -2.02
N ARG A 28 3.72 -8.93 -0.84
CA ARG A 28 5.17 -9.12 -0.65
C ARG A 28 5.70 -10.38 -1.32
N GLU A 29 4.97 -11.50 -1.21
CA GLU A 29 5.30 -12.76 -1.90
C GLU A 29 5.34 -12.60 -3.42
N LEU A 30 4.49 -11.72 -3.96
CA LEU A 30 4.46 -11.37 -5.38
C LEU A 30 5.48 -10.28 -5.77
N GLY A 31 6.35 -9.87 -4.85
CA GLY A 31 7.45 -8.93 -5.09
C GLY A 31 7.07 -7.45 -5.00
N LEU A 32 5.89 -7.12 -4.48
CA LEU A 32 5.52 -5.73 -4.20
C LEU A 32 6.16 -5.24 -2.89
N LYS A 33 6.71 -4.03 -2.92
CA LYS A 33 7.06 -3.29 -1.71
C LYS A 33 5.78 -2.71 -1.12
N VAL A 34 5.34 -3.21 0.02
CA VAL A 34 4.19 -2.67 0.77
C VAL A 34 4.68 -1.60 1.73
N ASP A 35 4.25 -0.36 1.53
CA ASP A 35 4.65 0.80 2.34
C ASP A 35 3.73 0.99 3.56
N VAL A 36 2.43 0.71 3.40
CA VAL A 36 1.41 0.93 4.43
C VAL A 36 0.54 -0.31 4.59
N VAL A 37 0.25 -0.68 5.84
CA VAL A 37 -0.78 -1.68 6.17
C VAL A 37 -1.73 -1.04 7.16
N ALA A 38 -3.03 -1.12 6.90
CA ALA A 38 -4.03 -0.55 7.79
C ALA A 38 -4.00 -1.24 9.17
N GLU A 39 -4.04 -0.45 10.25
CA GLU A 39 -4.19 -0.97 11.61
C GLU A 39 -5.61 -1.52 11.86
N GLU A 40 -6.61 -0.82 11.33
CA GLU A 40 -8.01 -1.22 11.35
C GLU A 40 -8.43 -1.61 9.93
N TYR A 41 -9.05 -2.78 9.78
CA TYR A 41 -9.39 -3.37 8.48
C TYR A 41 -10.70 -2.79 7.90
N THR A 42 -10.81 -1.48 7.94
CA THR A 42 -11.91 -0.66 7.41
C THR A 42 -11.36 0.35 6.41
N ILE A 43 -12.24 0.96 5.63
CA ILE A 43 -11.82 2.01 4.67
C ILE A 43 -11.25 3.21 5.44
N GLU A 44 -11.89 3.58 6.54
CA GLU A 44 -11.46 4.66 7.43
C GLU A 44 -10.09 4.37 8.04
N GLY A 45 -9.83 3.13 8.46
CA GLY A 45 -8.53 2.69 8.97
C GLY A 45 -7.42 2.77 7.93
N LEU A 46 -7.70 2.36 6.69
CA LEU A 46 -6.76 2.47 5.57
C LEU A 46 -6.43 3.94 5.24
N VAL A 47 -7.46 4.80 5.17
CA VAL A 47 -7.29 6.23 4.91
C VAL A 47 -6.46 6.88 6.03
N ARG A 48 -6.75 6.57 7.30
CA ARG A 48 -5.99 7.08 8.44
C ARG A 48 -4.52 6.66 8.37
N SER A 49 -4.26 5.41 8.02
CA SER A 49 -2.89 4.89 7.89
C SER A 49 -2.12 5.57 6.75
N LEU A 50 -2.79 5.84 5.63
CA LEU A 50 -2.23 6.64 4.52
C LEU A 50 -1.93 8.08 4.93
N LEU A 51 -2.85 8.74 5.64
CA LEU A 51 -2.63 10.10 6.15
C LEU A 51 -1.42 10.16 7.10
N GLY A 52 -1.34 9.21 8.03
CA GLY A 52 -0.20 9.07 8.94
C GLY A 52 1.12 8.85 8.20
N TYR A 53 1.14 8.03 7.16
CA TYR A 53 2.32 7.82 6.31
C TYR A 53 2.82 9.11 5.67
N TYR A 54 1.92 9.97 5.20
CA TYR A 54 2.27 11.27 4.61
C TYR A 54 2.48 12.39 5.64
N GLY A 55 2.40 12.10 6.94
CA GLY A 55 2.52 13.11 8.00
C GLY A 55 1.37 14.12 8.02
N LEU A 56 0.22 13.76 7.44
CA LEU A 56 -0.98 14.59 7.40
C LEU A 56 -1.82 14.30 8.65
N GLN A 57 -2.17 15.35 9.40
CA GLN A 57 -3.14 15.25 10.48
C GLN A 57 -4.54 15.57 9.94
N THR A 58 -5.51 14.68 10.20
CA THR A 58 -6.92 15.05 10.14
C THR A 58 -7.26 15.87 11.37
N VAL A 59 -7.68 17.11 11.13
CA VAL A 59 -8.33 17.99 12.13
C VAL A 59 -9.62 17.37 12.67
#